data_AF-A0A931GPP0-F1
#
_entry.id   AF-A0A931GPP0-F1
#
_cell.length_a   1.000
_cell.length_b   1.000
_cell.length_c   1.000
_cell.angle_alpha   90.00
_cell.angle_beta   90.00
_cell.angle_gamma   90.00
#
_symmetry.space_group_name_H-M   'P 1'
#
loop_
_entity.id
_entity.type
_entity.pdbx_description
1 polymer ?
#
loop_
_entity_poly.entity_id
_entity_poly.type
_entity_poly.pdbx_seq_one_letter_code
_entity_poly.pdbx_strand_id
1 'polypeptide(L)'
;MNLPLVIVIGGLSILTLWGLVAPRSQWRTLSGWSTREGAGAEPAAVLIRIHRLVAGVAVAALVVVGLTVISGAPVAGGSSEIGGMAGPSSQARAPKISNPVRLLWGAPDPAVVNRVFVPVSTPSLDLTRVPVLRYQSLSPKNRSPAYLFGLNTYARPYATTTDGYLGADPTVGFTALDTANIVVQVRADSRCVPQQVLVVASDTAISLAVYYGRPVGEPLDAKALAAPCDQGAAGAASTSVLIPIDLGSDLGGRAVLNLEGTPISRAQVGQ
;
A
#
# COMPACT_ATOMS: atom_id res chain seq x y z
N MET A 1 9.35 35.72 -15.13
CA MET A 1 9.47 34.45 -15.90
C MET A 1 9.59 33.31 -14.90
N ASN A 2 8.65 32.36 -14.90
CA ASN A 2 8.55 31.35 -13.83
C ASN A 2 9.47 30.16 -14.16
N LEU A 3 10.71 30.19 -13.65
CA LEU A 3 11.76 29.19 -13.93
C LEU A 3 11.29 27.72 -13.84
N PRO A 4 10.53 27.29 -12.80
CA PRO A 4 10.05 25.90 -12.75
C PRO A 4 9.10 25.55 -13.90
N LEU A 5 8.23 26.48 -14.30
CA LEU A 5 7.32 26.28 -15.42
C LEU A 5 8.08 26.12 -16.74
N VAL A 6 9.13 26.92 -16.96
CA VAL A 6 9.98 26.83 -18.16
C VAL A 6 10.70 25.48 -18.21
N ILE A 7 11.20 24.98 -17.07
CA ILE A 7 11.86 23.67 -16.98
C ILE A 7 10.88 22.55 -17.32
N VAL A 8 9.66 22.59 -16.77
CA VAL A 8 8.62 21.57 -17.04
C VAL A 8 8.20 21.58 -18.50
N ILE A 9 7.93 22.76 -19.07
CA ILE A 9 7.57 22.91 -20.49
C ILE A 9 8.72 22.43 -21.39
N GLY A 10 9.95 22.79 -21.07
CA GLY A 10 11.14 22.34 -21.80
C GLY A 10 11.29 20.81 -21.79
N GLY A 11 11.16 20.18 -20.61
CA GLY A 11 11.22 18.73 -20.47
C GLY A 11 10.14 17.99 -21.26
N LEU A 12 8.88 18.46 -21.18
CA LEU A 12 7.77 17.90 -21.94
C LEU A 12 7.96 18.08 -23.46
N SER A 13 8.52 19.22 -23.89
CA SER A 13 8.82 19.48 -25.31
C SER A 13 9.86 18.52 -25.87
N ILE A 14 10.91 18.23 -25.09
CA ILE A 14 11.93 17.25 -25.46
C ILE A 14 11.33 15.84 -25.55
N LEU A 15 10.51 15.44 -24.57
CA LEU A 15 9.88 14.11 -24.55
C LEU A 15 8.89 13.92 -25.71
N THR A 16 8.08 14.93 -26.01
CA THR A 16 7.11 14.87 -27.13
C THR A 16 7.81 14.87 -28.48
N LEU A 17 8.85 15.69 -28.66
CA LEU A 17 9.67 15.68 -29.88
C LEU A 17 10.37 14.33 -30.09
N TRP A 18 10.89 13.72 -29.01
CA TRP A 18 11.49 12.39 -29.07
C TRP A 18 10.48 11.32 -29.49
N GLY A 19 9.25 11.38 -28.96
CA GLY A 19 8.16 10.49 -29.36
C GLY A 19 7.70 10.68 -30.81
N LEU A 20 7.80 11.89 -31.33
CA LEU A 20 7.48 12.19 -32.73
C LEU A 20 8.53 11.62 -33.69
N VAL A 21 9.80 11.91 -33.43
CA VAL A 21 10.93 11.56 -34.32
C VAL A 21 11.26 10.07 -34.23
N ALA A 22 11.39 9.54 -33.01
CA ALA A 22 11.93 8.20 -32.76
C ALA A 22 11.06 7.40 -31.77
N PRO A 23 9.78 7.14 -32.09
CA PRO A 23 8.81 6.51 -31.18
C PRO A 23 9.25 5.12 -30.68
N ARG A 24 9.95 4.35 -31.53
CA ARG A 24 10.48 3.03 -31.16
C ARG A 24 11.57 3.11 -30.10
N SER A 25 12.44 4.11 -30.19
CA SER A 25 13.52 4.31 -29.21
C SER A 25 12.95 4.78 -27.87
N GLN A 26 11.99 5.71 -27.90
CA GLN A 26 11.28 6.17 -26.70
C GLN A 26 10.57 5.01 -26.01
N TRP A 27 9.86 4.17 -26.77
CA TRP A 27 9.20 2.97 -26.23
C TRP A 27 10.20 2.05 -25.53
N ARG A 28 11.30 1.67 -26.20
CA ARG A 28 12.30 0.75 -25.63
C ARG A 28 12.97 1.31 -24.37
N THR A 29 13.23 2.61 -24.31
CA THR A 29 13.81 3.22 -23.13
C THR A 29 12.81 3.25 -21.97
N LEU A 30 11.55 3.65 -22.22
CA LEU A 30 10.53 3.69 -21.18
C LEU A 30 10.12 2.29 -20.72
N SER A 31 10.00 1.33 -21.64
CA SER A 31 9.66 -0.05 -21.32
C SER A 31 10.79 -0.73 -20.56
N GLY A 32 12.05 -0.51 -20.93
CA GLY A 32 13.23 -1.04 -20.24
C GLY A 32 13.39 -0.55 -18.79
N TRP A 33 12.72 0.54 -18.41
CA TRP A 33 12.64 0.99 -17.01
C TRP A 33 11.53 0.27 -16.23
N SER A 34 10.53 -0.26 -16.93
CA SER A 34 9.35 -0.94 -16.34
C SER A 34 9.42 -2.47 -16.37
N THR A 35 10.21 -3.07 -17.27
CA THR A 35 10.31 -4.53 -17.46
C THR A 35 11.77 -4.97 -17.50
N ARG A 36 12.09 -6.13 -16.88
CA ARG A 36 13.43 -6.75 -16.94
C ARG A 36 13.80 -7.29 -18.32
N GLU A 37 12.82 -7.43 -19.21
CA GLU A 37 13.01 -7.83 -20.61
C GLU A 37 12.67 -6.64 -21.53
N GLY A 38 13.69 -6.05 -22.15
CA GLY A 38 13.56 -4.88 -23.03
C GLY A 38 12.98 -5.18 -24.42
N ALA A 39 12.64 -6.44 -24.71
CA ALA A 39 12.16 -6.92 -26.01
C ALA A 39 10.66 -7.31 -26.02
N GLY A 40 9.91 -6.99 -24.97
CA GLY A 40 8.47 -7.26 -24.89
C GLY A 40 7.69 -6.46 -25.93
N ALA A 41 7.20 -7.16 -26.96
CA ALA A 41 6.29 -6.74 -28.03
C ALA A 41 6.55 -5.33 -28.62
N GLU A 42 7.24 -5.27 -29.76
CA GLU A 42 7.30 -4.02 -30.52
C GLU A 42 5.89 -3.52 -30.86
N PRO A 43 5.60 -2.22 -30.66
CA PRO A 43 4.29 -1.69 -30.98
C PRO A 43 3.99 -1.89 -32.47
N ALA A 44 2.81 -2.43 -32.77
CA ALA A 44 2.35 -2.61 -34.14
C ALA A 44 2.39 -1.29 -34.91
N ALA A 45 2.56 -1.34 -36.23
CA ALA A 45 2.71 -0.15 -37.08
C ALA A 45 1.58 0.89 -36.91
N VAL A 46 0.38 0.45 -36.56
CA VAL A 46 -0.79 1.30 -36.26
C VAL A 46 -0.59 2.11 -34.98
N LEU A 47 -0.08 1.50 -33.90
CA LEU A 47 0.23 2.17 -32.63
C LEU A 47 1.32 3.23 -32.81
N ILE A 48 2.32 2.97 -33.66
CA ILE A 48 3.36 3.96 -33.99
C ILE A 48 2.77 5.20 -34.69
N ARG A 49 1.78 5.01 -35.59
CA ARG A 49 1.10 6.13 -36.26
C ARG A 49 0.25 6.96 -35.29
N ILE A 50 -0.47 6.31 -34.38
CA ILE A 50 -1.24 6.98 -33.33
C ILE A 50 -0.31 7.77 -32.41
N HIS A 51 0.81 7.18 -32.00
CA HIS A 51 1.80 7.86 -31.14
C HIS A 51 2.38 9.10 -31.79
N ARG A 52 2.69 9.05 -33.09
CA ARG A 52 3.15 10.23 -33.85
C ARG A 52 2.09 11.32 -33.96
N LEU A 53 0.82 10.96 -34.13
CA LEU A 53 -0.27 11.92 -34.19
C LEU A 53 -0.44 12.62 -32.84
N VAL A 54 -0.47 11.85 -31.74
CA VAL A 54 -0.56 12.39 -30.37
C VAL A 54 0.66 13.26 -30.05
N ALA A 55 1.87 12.81 -30.38
CA ALA A 55 3.09 13.59 -30.19
C ALA A 55 3.09 14.88 -31.02
N GLY A 56 2.58 14.84 -32.25
CA GLY A 56 2.44 16.02 -33.12
C GLY A 56 1.47 17.05 -32.55
N VAL A 57 0.31 16.61 -32.04
CA VAL A 57 -0.66 17.48 -31.35
C VAL A 57 -0.05 18.09 -30.10
N ALA A 58 0.70 17.31 -29.32
CA ALA A 58 1.37 17.79 -28.11
C ALA A 58 2.46 18.84 -28.43
N VAL A 59 3.25 18.64 -29.50
CA VAL A 59 4.23 19.64 -29.96
C VAL A 59 3.54 20.92 -30.40
N ALA A 60 2.44 20.83 -31.16
CA ALA A 60 1.69 22.01 -31.58
C ALA A 60 1.14 22.80 -30.38
N ALA A 61 0.56 22.10 -29.39
CA ALA A 61 0.07 22.72 -28.16
C ALA A 61 1.21 23.38 -27.36
N LEU A 62 2.36 22.74 -27.24
CA LEU A 62 3.53 23.29 -26.54
C LEU A 62 4.15 24.49 -27.25
N VAL A 63 4.13 24.53 -28.59
CA VAL A 63 4.56 25.72 -29.36
C VAL A 63 3.62 26.89 -29.11
N VAL A 64 2.30 26.66 -29.09
CA VAL A 64 1.31 27.71 -28.78
C VAL A 64 1.51 28.24 -27.36
N VAL A 65 1.68 27.36 -26.37
CA VAL A 65 1.95 27.75 -24.97
C VAL A 65 3.31 28.43 -24.82
N GLY A 66 4.34 27.97 -25.53
CA GLY A 66 5.66 28.59 -25.53
C GLY A 66 5.64 30.01 -26.09
N LEU A 67 4.94 30.23 -27.23
CA LEU A 67 4.79 31.56 -27.82
C LEU A 67 4.01 32.51 -26.90
N THR A 68 2.96 32.05 -26.22
CA THR A 68 2.16 32.90 -25.31
C THR A 68 2.95 33.28 -24.05
N VAL A 69 3.76 32.36 -23.52
CA VAL A 69 4.66 32.62 -22.38
C VAL A 69 5.77 33.62 -22.73
N ILE A 70 6.29 33.59 -23.96
CA ILE A 70 7.37 34.50 -24.41
C ILE A 70 6.82 35.89 -24.77
N SER A 71 5.62 35.98 -25.35
CA SER A 71 5.01 37.24 -25.79
C SER A 71 4.24 37.99 -24.71
N GLY A 72 4.03 37.40 -23.52
CA GLY A 72 3.31 38.04 -22.41
C GLY A 72 1.82 38.28 -22.69
N ALA A 73 1.28 37.71 -23.77
CA ALA A 73 -0.11 37.86 -24.14
C ALA A 73 -1.02 36.99 -23.25
N PRO A 74 -2.13 37.53 -22.71
CA PRO A 74 -3.07 36.75 -21.92
C PRO A 74 -3.78 35.73 -22.82
N VAL A 75 -3.69 34.44 -22.45
CA VAL A 75 -4.42 33.36 -23.12
C VAL A 75 -5.89 33.49 -22.77
N ALA A 76 -6.69 34.04 -23.68
CA ALA A 76 -8.14 34.08 -23.57
C ALA A 76 -8.69 32.67 -23.82
N GLY A 77 -9.34 32.07 -22.80
CA GLY A 77 -10.22 30.92 -22.99
C GLY A 77 -9.78 29.58 -22.41
N GLY A 78 -8.84 29.53 -21.46
CA GLY A 78 -8.55 28.31 -20.71
C GLY A 78 -8.79 28.52 -19.22
N SER A 79 -9.95 28.13 -18.72
CA SER A 79 -10.23 27.99 -17.29
C SER A 79 -9.17 27.09 -16.65
N SER A 80 -8.26 27.71 -15.89
CA SER A 80 -7.17 27.04 -15.17
C SER A 80 -7.69 26.36 -13.90
N GLU A 81 -8.46 25.28 -14.07
CA GLU A 81 -8.54 24.19 -13.10
C GLU A 81 -7.52 23.09 -13.47
N ILE A 82 -6.23 23.44 -13.44
CA ILE A 82 -5.14 22.46 -13.29
C ILE A 82 -4.13 23.09 -12.34
N GLY A 83 -4.52 23.23 -11.07
CA GLY A 83 -3.67 23.64 -9.95
C GLY A 83 -3.38 22.46 -9.05
N GLY A 84 -2.79 21.39 -9.59
CA GLY A 84 -2.59 20.14 -8.88
C GLY A 84 -1.38 19.37 -9.38
N MET A 85 -0.22 20.02 -9.51
CA MET A 85 1.07 19.32 -9.58
C MET A 85 2.24 20.23 -9.16
N ALA A 86 2.71 19.98 -7.94
CA ALA A 86 4.08 20.11 -7.45
C ALA A 86 4.89 21.40 -7.73
N GLY A 87 4.84 22.33 -6.77
CA GLY A 87 5.95 23.19 -6.36
C GLY A 87 5.95 23.27 -4.82
N PRO A 88 7.09 23.47 -4.14
CA PRO A 88 7.18 23.34 -2.69
C PRO A 88 6.42 24.50 -2.05
N SER A 89 5.18 24.25 -1.66
CA SER A 89 4.48 25.14 -0.75
C SER A 89 5.19 25.03 0.60
N SER A 90 5.82 26.13 1.01
CA SER A 90 6.02 26.42 2.42
C SER A 90 4.65 26.58 3.06
N GLN A 91 3.95 25.46 3.26
CA GLN A 91 2.85 25.43 4.21
C GLN A 91 3.45 25.74 5.56
N ALA A 92 2.88 26.76 6.20
CA ALA A 92 3.10 27.07 7.60
C ALA A 92 3.23 25.77 8.38
N ARG A 93 4.30 25.67 9.17
CA ARG A 93 4.65 24.53 10.00
C ARG A 93 3.47 24.23 10.94
N ALA A 94 2.51 23.46 10.46
CA ALA A 94 1.59 22.71 11.29
C ALA A 94 2.46 21.96 12.30
N PRO A 95 2.04 21.88 13.57
CA PRO A 95 2.85 21.23 14.61
C PRO A 95 3.31 19.88 14.06
N LYS A 96 4.62 19.63 14.07
CA LYS A 96 5.20 18.33 13.70
C LYS A 96 4.47 17.27 14.54
N ILE A 97 3.47 16.62 13.95
CA ILE A 97 2.89 15.41 14.51
C ILE A 97 4.03 14.40 14.49
N SER A 98 4.63 14.21 15.66
CA SER A 98 5.94 13.56 15.77
C SER A 98 5.91 12.07 15.41
N ASN A 99 4.73 11.44 15.32
CA ASN A 99 4.56 10.14 14.68
C ASN A 99 3.06 9.81 14.42
N PRO A 100 2.50 10.00 13.20
CA PRO A 100 1.09 9.69 12.91
C PRO A 100 0.76 8.21 13.12
N VAL A 101 1.74 7.32 12.98
CA VAL A 101 1.57 5.88 13.22
C VAL A 101 1.30 5.62 14.70
N ARG A 102 1.98 6.29 15.63
CA ARG A 102 1.72 6.14 17.07
C ARG A 102 0.37 6.71 17.48
N LEU A 103 -0.11 7.75 16.83
CA LEU A 103 -1.47 8.25 17.09
C LEU A 103 -2.53 7.23 16.66
N LEU A 104 -2.34 6.63 15.48
CA LEU A 104 -3.29 5.67 14.91
C LEU A 104 -3.25 4.30 15.60
N TRP A 105 -2.06 3.81 15.93
CA TRP A 105 -1.82 2.42 16.33
C TRP A 105 -1.19 2.28 17.73
N GLY A 106 -0.77 3.37 18.37
CA GLY A 106 -0.14 3.33 19.68
C GLY A 106 1.32 2.85 19.66
N ALA A 107 1.88 2.61 20.85
CA ALA A 107 3.22 2.05 21.04
C ALA A 107 3.13 0.57 21.50
N PRO A 108 4.07 -0.30 21.09
CA PRO A 108 5.18 -0.05 20.17
C PRO A 108 4.73 0.19 18.72
N ASP A 109 5.59 0.82 17.91
CA ASP A 109 5.30 1.05 16.49
C ASP A 109 5.01 -0.29 15.79
N PRO A 110 3.89 -0.43 15.08
CA PRO A 110 3.53 -1.68 14.45
C PRO A 110 4.42 -2.02 13.25
N ALA A 111 4.63 -3.32 13.05
CA ALA A 111 5.16 -3.87 11.80
C ALA A 111 4.03 -4.47 10.94
N VAL A 112 4.12 -4.36 9.61
CA VAL A 112 3.09 -4.87 8.69
C VAL A 112 3.47 -6.25 8.18
N VAL A 113 2.56 -7.22 8.27
CA VAL A 113 2.75 -8.51 7.62
C VAL A 113 2.54 -8.36 6.12
N ASN A 114 3.59 -8.56 5.32
CA ASN A 114 3.47 -8.54 3.86
C ASN A 114 3.09 -9.92 3.30
N ARG A 115 1.93 -10.42 3.71
CA ARG A 115 1.37 -11.71 3.27
C ARG A 115 -0.13 -11.59 3.09
N VAL A 116 -0.68 -12.31 2.11
CA VAL A 116 -2.13 -12.30 1.84
C VAL A 116 -2.79 -13.41 2.63
N PHE A 117 -3.66 -13.04 3.57
CA PHE A 117 -4.38 -13.97 4.43
C PHE A 117 -5.67 -14.41 3.77
N VAL A 118 -5.80 -15.71 3.54
CA VAL A 118 -7.07 -16.34 3.14
C VAL A 118 -7.81 -16.72 4.42
N PRO A 119 -9.04 -16.21 4.64
CA PRO A 119 -9.83 -16.60 5.79
C PRO A 119 -10.07 -18.11 5.87
N VAL A 120 -9.96 -18.66 7.07
CA VAL A 120 -10.42 -20.03 7.37
C VAL A 120 -11.80 -19.99 8.01
N SER A 121 -12.53 -21.12 7.97
CA SER A 121 -13.86 -21.27 8.60
C SER A 121 -13.82 -21.95 9.97
N THR A 122 -12.76 -22.72 10.25
CA THR A 122 -12.56 -23.42 11.53
C THR A 122 -11.13 -23.19 12.01
N PRO A 123 -10.90 -22.68 13.23
CA PRO A 123 -9.57 -22.49 13.76
C PRO A 123 -8.95 -23.81 14.23
N SER A 124 -7.63 -23.93 14.14
CA SER A 124 -6.91 -25.08 14.72
C SER A 124 -6.87 -24.99 16.26
N LEU A 125 -6.96 -26.15 16.93
CA LEU A 125 -7.06 -26.25 18.39
C LEU A 125 -5.74 -25.96 19.13
N ASP A 126 -4.62 -26.00 18.42
CA ASP A 126 -3.27 -25.71 18.92
C ASP A 126 -2.95 -24.21 18.92
N LEU A 127 -3.85 -23.37 18.38
CA LEU A 127 -3.64 -21.95 18.28
C LEU A 127 -4.35 -21.16 19.37
N THR A 128 -3.69 -20.08 19.76
CA THR A 128 -4.13 -19.18 20.79
C THR A 128 -4.78 -17.94 20.16
N ARG A 129 -6.04 -17.68 20.50
CA ARG A 129 -6.73 -16.47 20.01
C ARG A 129 -6.13 -15.20 20.63
N VAL A 130 -5.83 -14.21 19.80
CA VAL A 130 -5.31 -12.91 20.22
C VAL A 130 -6.35 -11.81 19.94
N PRO A 131 -6.60 -10.89 20.90
CA PRO A 131 -7.57 -9.83 20.71
C PRO A 131 -7.14 -8.84 19.63
N VAL A 132 -8.04 -8.56 18.69
CA VAL A 132 -7.88 -7.49 17.70
C VAL A 132 -8.16 -6.15 18.38
N LEU A 133 -7.19 -5.26 18.36
CA LEU A 133 -7.27 -3.98 19.07
C LEU A 133 -7.97 -2.91 18.24
N ARG A 134 -7.59 -2.80 16.97
CA ARG A 134 -8.04 -1.76 16.04
C ARG A 134 -8.09 -2.30 14.62
N TYR A 135 -8.87 -1.64 13.77
CA TYR A 135 -8.88 -1.94 12.33
C TYR A 135 -8.84 -0.67 11.48
N GLN A 136 -8.35 -0.78 10.25
CA GLN A 136 -8.52 0.24 9.22
C GLN A 136 -9.05 -0.40 7.94
N SER A 137 -10.12 0.16 7.39
CA SER A 137 -10.64 -0.24 6.08
C SER A 137 -9.68 0.18 4.98
N LEU A 138 -9.42 -0.75 4.06
CA LEU A 138 -8.67 -0.52 2.83
C LEU A 138 -9.59 -0.72 1.64
N SER A 139 -9.18 -0.22 0.48
CA SER A 139 -9.84 -0.53 -0.77
C SER A 139 -8.77 -0.87 -1.80
N PRO A 140 -8.80 -2.08 -2.38
CA PRO A 140 -7.92 -2.42 -3.50
C PRO A 140 -8.07 -1.45 -4.68
N LYS A 141 -9.26 -0.84 -4.84
CA LYS A 141 -9.54 0.16 -5.87
C LYS A 141 -8.93 1.52 -5.54
N ASN A 142 -9.05 1.94 -4.28
CA ASN A 142 -8.50 3.20 -3.79
C ASN A 142 -7.26 2.89 -2.96
N ARG A 143 -6.12 2.75 -3.65
CA ARG A 143 -4.78 2.47 -3.12
C ARG A 143 -4.65 2.73 -1.62
N SER A 144 -4.14 1.73 -0.89
CA SER A 144 -3.94 1.80 0.55
C SER A 144 -3.20 3.08 1.00
N PRO A 145 -3.51 3.62 2.20
CA PRO A 145 -2.86 4.82 2.70
C PRO A 145 -1.33 4.73 2.63
N ALA A 146 -0.68 5.74 2.04
CA ALA A 146 0.76 5.74 1.78
C ALA A 146 1.62 5.47 3.03
N TYR A 147 1.13 5.87 4.21
CA TYR A 147 1.86 5.68 5.47
C TYR A 147 2.04 4.20 5.84
N LEU A 148 1.13 3.30 5.41
CA LEU A 148 1.25 1.86 5.68
C LEU A 148 2.44 1.24 4.95
N PHE A 149 2.81 1.77 3.78
CA PHE A 149 3.98 1.34 3.00
C PHE A 149 5.31 1.83 3.60
N GLY A 150 5.26 2.81 4.50
CA GLY A 150 6.43 3.30 5.23
C GLY A 150 6.72 2.54 6.53
N LEU A 151 5.87 1.56 6.89
CA LEU A 151 6.05 0.75 8.10
C LEU A 151 7.08 -0.35 7.85
N ASN A 152 7.75 -0.77 8.93
CA ASN A 152 8.62 -1.93 8.87
C ASN A 152 7.79 -3.17 8.50
N THR A 153 8.27 -3.94 7.55
CA THR A 153 7.69 -5.26 7.27
C THR A 153 7.96 -6.16 8.47
N TYR A 154 6.91 -6.73 9.04
CA TYR A 154 7.05 -7.83 9.99
C TYR A 154 7.78 -8.94 9.25
N ALA A 155 8.91 -9.33 9.79
CA ALA A 155 9.74 -10.42 9.28
C ALA A 155 10.37 -11.10 10.49
N ARG A 156 10.29 -12.42 10.52
CA ARG A 156 10.98 -13.23 11.52
C ARG A 156 12.32 -13.67 10.93
N PRO A 157 13.43 -13.51 11.68
CA PRO A 157 14.70 -14.10 11.28
C PRO A 157 14.49 -15.60 11.05
N TYR A 158 14.92 -16.11 9.89
CA TYR A 158 14.84 -17.53 9.52
C TYR A 158 13.44 -18.10 9.22
N ALA A 159 12.38 -17.28 9.22
CA ALA A 159 11.04 -17.77 8.89
C ALA A 159 10.90 -18.11 7.40
N THR A 160 10.50 -19.35 7.14
CA THR A 160 10.09 -19.88 5.84
C THR A 160 8.56 -20.02 5.79
N THR A 161 8.00 -20.21 4.59
CA THR A 161 6.56 -20.49 4.43
C THR A 161 6.12 -21.79 5.12
N THR A 162 7.06 -22.71 5.38
CA THR A 162 6.83 -23.95 6.13
C THR A 162 6.78 -23.76 7.65
N ASP A 163 7.21 -22.61 8.19
CA ASP A 163 7.31 -22.37 9.63
C ASP A 163 6.01 -21.84 10.26
N GLY A 164 4.89 -21.96 9.53
CA GLY A 164 3.60 -21.38 9.92
C GLY A 164 3.54 -19.87 9.74
N TYR A 165 4.51 -19.27 9.03
CA TYR A 165 4.45 -17.85 8.66
C TYR A 165 3.34 -17.64 7.64
N LEU A 166 2.25 -17.01 8.09
CA LEU A 166 0.98 -17.06 7.39
C LEU A 166 0.91 -16.27 6.09
N GLY A 167 0.10 -16.79 5.17
CA GLY A 167 -0.40 -16.12 3.99
C GLY A 167 0.44 -16.38 2.75
N ALA A 168 -0.20 -16.34 1.58
CA ALA A 168 0.52 -16.45 0.32
C ALA A 168 1.41 -15.21 0.14
N ASP A 169 2.54 -15.39 -0.55
CA ASP A 169 3.22 -14.23 -1.12
C ASP A 169 2.22 -13.46 -1.99
N PRO A 170 2.21 -12.12 -1.91
CA PRO A 170 1.38 -11.33 -2.81
C PRO A 170 1.78 -11.62 -4.27
N THR A 171 0.83 -11.47 -5.19
CA THR A 171 1.10 -11.63 -6.62
C THR A 171 2.28 -10.75 -7.05
N VAL A 172 3.11 -11.25 -7.96
CA VAL A 172 4.31 -10.55 -8.44
C VAL A 172 3.95 -9.11 -8.84
N GLY A 173 4.63 -8.14 -8.23
CA GLY A 173 4.39 -6.71 -8.46
C GLY A 173 3.41 -6.04 -7.48
N PHE A 174 2.81 -6.78 -6.56
CA PHE A 174 1.90 -6.29 -5.53
C PHE A 174 2.46 -6.51 -4.12
N THR A 175 1.98 -5.72 -3.18
CA THR A 175 2.12 -5.96 -1.73
C THR A 175 0.81 -6.52 -1.18
N ALA A 176 0.84 -7.15 -0.01
CA ALA A 176 -0.38 -7.62 0.65
C ALA A 176 -1.37 -6.47 0.97
N LEU A 177 -0.86 -5.26 1.13
CA LEU A 177 -1.68 -4.05 1.31
C LEU A 177 -2.44 -3.65 0.06
N ASP A 178 -2.00 -4.04 -1.13
CA ASP A 178 -2.66 -3.69 -2.39
C ASP A 178 -3.91 -4.56 -2.66
N THR A 179 -3.95 -5.75 -2.08
CA THR A 179 -5.07 -6.70 -2.25
C THR A 179 -6.01 -6.77 -1.04
N ALA A 180 -5.62 -6.20 0.09
CA ALA A 180 -6.42 -6.25 1.32
C ALA A 180 -7.61 -5.28 1.30
N ASN A 181 -8.73 -5.69 1.92
CA ASN A 181 -9.90 -4.84 2.18
C ASN A 181 -9.89 -4.28 3.61
N ILE A 182 -9.12 -4.87 4.51
CA ILE A 182 -8.99 -4.41 5.90
C ILE A 182 -7.59 -4.74 6.41
N VAL A 183 -7.06 -3.87 7.26
CA VAL A 183 -5.88 -4.14 8.08
C VAL A 183 -6.29 -4.13 9.53
N VAL A 184 -5.90 -5.15 10.28
CA VAL A 184 -6.18 -5.27 11.72
C VAL A 184 -4.90 -5.20 12.54
N GLN A 185 -4.98 -4.56 13.69
CA GLN A 185 -3.90 -4.51 14.66
C GLN A 185 -4.10 -5.58 15.73
N VAL A 186 -3.03 -6.32 15.99
CA VAL A 186 -2.92 -7.27 17.09
C VAL A 186 -1.64 -7.00 17.87
N ARG A 187 -1.70 -7.30 19.17
CA ARG A 187 -0.54 -7.30 20.06
C ARG A 187 -0.45 -8.67 20.71
N ALA A 188 0.68 -9.33 20.53
CA ALA A 188 0.90 -10.68 21.02
C ALA A 188 2.32 -10.85 21.53
N ASP A 189 2.55 -11.95 22.26
CA ASP A 189 3.87 -12.43 22.65
C ASP A 189 4.83 -12.45 21.45
N SER A 190 6.00 -11.81 21.61
CA SER A 190 7.02 -11.72 20.56
C SER A 190 7.58 -13.08 20.12
N ARG A 191 7.38 -14.13 20.91
CA ARG A 191 7.78 -15.52 20.59
C ARG A 191 6.79 -16.20 19.63
N CYS A 192 5.58 -15.66 19.51
CA CYS A 192 4.51 -16.25 18.71
C CYS A 192 4.29 -15.48 17.41
N VAL A 193 3.77 -16.17 16.40
CA VAL A 193 3.50 -15.63 15.08
C VAL A 193 2.01 -15.78 14.75
N PRO A 194 1.42 -14.85 13.98
CA PRO A 194 0.07 -15.03 13.48
C PRO A 194 0.04 -16.25 12.54
N GLN A 195 -0.90 -17.17 12.75
CA GLN A 195 -1.02 -18.44 12.03
C GLN A 195 -2.39 -18.74 11.42
N GLN A 196 -3.48 -18.14 11.93
CA GLN A 196 -4.78 -18.17 11.25
C GLN A 196 -5.52 -16.84 11.43
N VAL A 197 -6.34 -16.49 10.44
CA VAL A 197 -7.35 -15.44 10.56
C VAL A 197 -8.70 -16.06 10.23
N LEU A 198 -9.61 -16.00 11.19
CA LEU A 198 -11.00 -16.41 11.02
C LEU A 198 -11.81 -15.18 10.64
N VAL A 199 -12.57 -15.29 9.56
CA VAL A 199 -13.51 -14.24 9.11
C VAL A 199 -14.88 -14.87 8.94
N VAL A 200 -15.86 -14.35 9.68
CA VAL A 200 -17.27 -14.69 9.51
C VAL A 200 -17.98 -13.44 8.98
N ALA A 201 -18.30 -13.44 7.69
CA ALA A 201 -18.94 -12.32 7.03
C ALA A 201 -20.46 -12.53 6.93
N SER A 202 -21.19 -11.43 7.11
CA SER A 202 -22.62 -11.29 6.83
C SER A 202 -22.86 -10.00 6.03
N ASP A 203 -24.11 -9.73 5.68
CA ASP A 203 -24.48 -8.52 4.93
C ASP A 203 -24.25 -7.23 5.74
N THR A 204 -24.29 -7.31 7.08
CA THR A 204 -24.24 -6.14 7.96
C THR A 204 -23.00 -6.08 8.85
N ALA A 205 -22.30 -7.20 9.04
CA ALA A 205 -21.14 -7.28 9.92
C ALA A 205 -20.10 -8.30 9.46
N ILE A 206 -18.86 -8.08 9.89
CA ILE A 206 -17.76 -9.02 9.76
C ILE A 206 -17.20 -9.28 11.16
N SER A 207 -17.26 -10.54 11.60
CA SER A 207 -16.61 -10.98 12.83
C SER A 207 -15.22 -11.54 12.52
N LEU A 208 -14.22 -11.07 13.25
CA LEU A 208 -12.81 -11.37 13.03
C LEU A 208 -12.16 -11.97 14.28
N ALA A 209 -11.29 -12.94 14.08
CA ALA A 209 -10.32 -13.36 15.09
C ALA A 209 -8.98 -13.68 14.45
N VAL A 210 -7.91 -13.35 15.17
CA VAL A 210 -6.55 -13.70 14.79
C VAL A 210 -6.03 -14.74 15.78
N TYR A 211 -5.43 -15.78 15.25
CA TYR A 211 -4.89 -16.90 16.00
C TYR A 211 -3.39 -16.93 15.85
N TYR A 212 -2.70 -17.01 16.99
CA TYR A 212 -1.26 -17.07 17.08
C TYR A 212 -0.83 -18.47 17.50
N GLY A 213 0.27 -18.90 16.90
CA GLY A 213 0.93 -20.14 17.25
C GLY A 213 2.42 -19.92 17.39
N ARG A 214 3.11 -20.95 17.86
CA ARG A 214 4.56 -20.99 17.82
C ARG A 214 5.01 -21.28 16.40
N PRO A 215 6.10 -20.65 15.93
CA PRO A 215 6.69 -21.10 14.68
C PRO A 215 6.99 -22.59 14.71
N VAL A 216 6.73 -23.23 13.59
CA VAL A 216 7.21 -24.58 13.31
C VAL A 216 8.66 -24.43 12.84
N GLY A 217 9.58 -25.33 13.24
CA GLY A 217 10.94 -25.35 12.69
C GLY A 217 11.98 -24.43 13.32
N GLU A 218 11.64 -23.53 14.25
CA GLU A 218 12.64 -22.73 14.96
C GLU A 218 13.30 -23.51 16.11
N PRO A 219 14.64 -23.40 16.28
CA PRO A 219 15.35 -23.93 17.45
C PRO A 219 15.08 -23.03 18.67
N LEU A 220 13.85 -23.03 19.15
CA LEU A 220 13.53 -22.44 20.45
C LEU A 220 14.10 -23.35 21.55
N ASP A 221 14.63 -22.77 22.62
CA ASP A 221 15.11 -23.57 23.75
C ASP A 221 13.96 -24.39 24.38
N ALA A 222 14.27 -25.53 24.99
CA ALA A 222 13.25 -26.47 25.51
C ALA A 222 12.32 -25.83 26.56
N LYS A 223 12.78 -24.81 27.29
CA LYS A 223 11.99 -24.07 28.28
C LYS A 223 11.08 -23.05 27.58
N ALA A 224 11.57 -22.42 26.53
CA ALA A 224 10.85 -21.54 25.64
C ALA A 224 9.82 -22.32 24.82
N LEU A 225 9.99 -23.62 24.56
CA LEU A 225 9.02 -24.55 23.94
C LEU A 225 7.87 -24.98 24.88
N ALA A 226 8.08 -24.93 26.19
CA ALA A 226 7.12 -25.44 27.17
C ALA A 226 5.97 -24.45 27.55
N ALA A 227 6.14 -23.14 27.34
CA ALA A 227 5.18 -22.12 27.81
C ALA A 227 4.20 -21.62 26.72
N PRO A 228 2.87 -21.71 26.84
CA PRO A 228 1.94 -21.27 25.78
C PRO A 228 2.12 -19.79 25.39
N CYS A 229 1.60 -19.41 24.21
CA CYS A 229 1.59 -18.02 23.75
C CYS A 229 0.83 -17.14 24.76
N ASP A 230 1.48 -16.09 25.27
CA ASP A 230 0.85 -15.18 26.21
C ASP A 230 -0.06 -14.18 25.48
N GLN A 231 -1.37 -14.29 25.71
CA GLN A 231 -2.39 -13.37 25.17
C GLN A 231 -2.35 -11.98 25.82
N GLY A 232 -1.74 -11.87 27.01
CA GLY A 232 -1.64 -10.64 27.80
C GLY A 232 -0.27 -9.98 27.72
N ALA A 233 0.63 -10.47 26.87
CA ALA A 233 1.98 -9.93 26.74
C ALA A 233 1.93 -8.41 26.47
N ALA A 234 2.68 -7.64 27.26
CA ALA A 234 2.74 -6.20 27.17
C ALA A 234 4.18 -5.69 27.21
N GLY A 235 4.37 -4.43 26.80
CA GLY A 235 5.68 -3.79 26.80
C GLY A 235 6.66 -4.52 25.89
N ALA A 236 7.88 -4.75 26.39
CA ALA A 236 8.96 -5.37 25.63
C ALA A 236 8.74 -6.85 25.28
N ALA A 237 7.81 -7.53 25.96
CA ALA A 237 7.45 -8.92 25.66
C ALA A 237 6.43 -9.03 24.52
N SER A 238 5.94 -7.89 24.00
CA SER A 238 4.87 -7.83 23.01
C SER A 238 5.32 -7.21 21.71
N THR A 239 4.89 -7.78 20.59
CA THR A 239 5.05 -7.20 19.26
C THR A 239 3.69 -6.68 18.78
N SER A 240 3.68 -5.46 18.25
CA SER A 240 2.51 -4.88 17.58
C SER A 240 2.59 -5.18 16.09
N VAL A 241 1.57 -5.84 15.55
CA VAL A 241 1.55 -6.30 14.15
C VAL A 241 0.28 -5.85 13.48
N LEU A 242 0.41 -5.39 12.22
CA LEU A 242 -0.69 -5.10 11.31
C LEU A 242 -0.83 -6.23 10.30
N ILE A 243 -2.01 -6.81 10.24
CA ILE A 243 -2.34 -7.96 9.41
C ILE A 243 -3.30 -7.51 8.30
N PRO A 244 -2.86 -7.46 7.04
CA PRO A 244 -3.74 -7.25 5.90
C PRO A 244 -4.61 -8.48 5.65
N ILE A 245 -5.92 -8.29 5.46
CA ILE A 245 -6.88 -9.35 5.21
C ILE A 245 -7.64 -9.04 3.93
N ASP A 246 -7.66 -10.02 3.03
CA ASP A 246 -8.54 -10.02 1.86
C ASP A 246 -9.90 -10.60 2.28
N LEU A 247 -10.95 -9.80 2.16
CA LEU A 247 -12.32 -10.17 2.49
C LEU A 247 -13.09 -10.66 1.24
N GLY A 248 -12.46 -10.64 0.06
CA GLY A 248 -13.08 -10.86 -1.25
C GLY A 248 -14.05 -9.75 -1.68
N SER A 249 -14.30 -8.75 -0.82
CA SER A 249 -15.25 -7.67 -1.03
C SER A 249 -14.94 -6.47 -0.14
N ASP A 250 -15.25 -5.25 -0.61
CA ASP A 250 -15.04 -4.01 0.15
C ASP A 250 -15.82 -4.03 1.48
N LEU A 251 -15.21 -3.57 2.58
CA LEU A 251 -15.86 -3.54 3.90
C LEU A 251 -17.20 -2.78 3.88
N GLY A 252 -17.25 -1.67 3.13
CA GLY A 252 -18.46 -0.85 3.00
C GLY A 252 -18.94 -0.29 4.33
N GLY A 253 -20.25 -0.42 4.59
CA GLY A 253 -20.90 -0.02 5.84
C GLY A 253 -20.95 -1.12 6.90
N ARG A 254 -20.30 -2.27 6.68
CA ARG A 254 -20.36 -3.41 7.61
C ARG A 254 -19.66 -3.08 8.93
N ALA A 255 -20.28 -3.48 10.04
CA ALA A 255 -19.65 -3.41 11.35
C ALA A 255 -18.49 -4.42 11.45
N VAL A 256 -17.42 -4.06 12.15
CA VAL A 256 -16.30 -4.97 12.42
C VAL A 256 -16.36 -5.38 13.87
N LEU A 257 -16.55 -6.68 14.11
CA LEU A 257 -16.80 -7.26 15.42
C LEU A 257 -15.72 -8.29 15.77
N ASN A 258 -15.53 -8.57 17.06
CA ASN A 258 -14.87 -9.80 17.49
C ASN A 258 -15.85 -10.99 17.44
N LEU A 259 -15.40 -12.20 17.78
CA LEU A 259 -16.26 -13.39 17.78
C LEU A 259 -17.36 -13.36 18.85
N GLU A 260 -17.18 -12.55 19.89
CA GLU A 260 -18.19 -12.26 20.90
C GLU A 260 -19.24 -11.22 20.47
N GLY A 261 -19.11 -10.66 19.26
CA GLY A 261 -20.02 -9.61 18.76
C GLY A 261 -19.73 -8.21 19.29
N THR A 262 -18.61 -8.01 19.99
CA THR A 262 -18.16 -6.70 20.46
C THR A 262 -17.52 -5.90 19.31
N PRO A 263 -17.90 -4.63 19.11
CA PRO A 263 -17.29 -3.79 18.08
C PRO A 263 -15.78 -3.59 18.28
N ILE A 264 -15.02 -3.77 17.22
CA ILE A 264 -13.61 -3.42 17.15
C ILE A 264 -13.51 -1.95 16.74
N SER A 265 -12.64 -1.17 17.38
CA SER A 265 -12.50 0.25 17.08
C SER A 265 -11.76 0.50 15.77
N ARG A 266 -12.20 1.50 14.99
CA ARG A 266 -11.48 1.94 13.81
C ARG A 266 -10.26 2.75 14.21
N ALA A 267 -9.11 2.51 13.60
CA ALA A 267 -7.93 3.37 13.71
C ALA A 267 -8.22 4.71 13.03
N GLN A 268 -8.37 5.76 13.84
CA GLN A 268 -8.58 7.12 13.41
C GLN A 268 -7.59 8.03 14.13
N VAL A 269 -7.11 9.06 13.43
CA VAL A 269 -6.38 10.15 14.10
C VAL A 269 -7.44 10.89 14.90
N GLY A 270 -7.28 10.97 16.23
CA GLY A 270 -8.21 11.71 17.09
C GLY A 270 -8.41 13.12 16.54
N GLN A 271 -9.67 13.53 16.42
CA GLN A 271 -10.03 14.94 16.22
C GLN A 271 -9.78 15.71 17.51
#